data_AF-A0A1Y6ER03-F1
#
_entry.id   AF-A0A1Y6ER03-F1
#
_cell.length_a   1.000
_cell.length_b   1.000
_cell.length_c   1.000
_cell.angle_alpha   90.00
_cell.angle_beta   90.00
_cell.angle_gamma   90.00
#
_symmetry.space_group_name_H-M   'P 1'
#
loop_
_entity.id
_entity.type
_entity.pdbx_description
1 polymer ?
#
loop_
_entity_poly.entity_id
_entity_poly.type
_entity_poly.pdbx_seq_one_letter_code
_entity_poly.pdbx_strand_id
1 'polypeptide(L)'
;MKLSSVLTSVNQIEKSKFVNFLDRVCTEASTRDKELAKRISAMDGEIKNASSGEVTQLFRLSQPLLKREVKRQLALSGAQASLLVNILSRDGNCVARISWIEQLYAQEWSAIDEHAKALLERLKLGSEPDRFDETKRLSIYFSCLKEAHHNDERINREAKITDEERGILNVLAHQLDVTAEDRVAVEHLVNPIEKTGVQNCLNQLREIGLLFVSKKLQTVYVPDEIVSMLHQIQGKQVADKHLLRILRTFSDAELSNILKYHDKRIRGVERNDKIETVFKMGLSVSDILTKDLHNEKSNVNEKKERLKQLIDDLQLNLDKLGTTLEERCELIINSLNTSTEREFNILSAAGYKSLYEALEQHVSGLTKKLREEFELEENLEVDVERLRALSITPYDILYMLTNDEVKSLKTSMAITRRGDARQLIIESFANATDKLIENYDALAKRDLATLKKHNIDIAEAEIGVKFEEVTKAIFEELGLDVDEDLRRSINTAKDQADILISLSEDDVIIGEAKTCKSGDFAKYSTTSRQVKAYANRCESFGKRVAQVLIIAPTFSTDFVESAQMDTEVNISLLEAAGLKKILEAFKSRRNPNFSAKLLTKGGLLKADLIAKTI
;
A
#
# COMPACT_ATOMS: atom_id res chain seq x y z
N MET A 1 -0.66 5.01 -1.26
CA MET A 1 0.27 6.12 -1.58
C MET A 1 0.49 6.90 -0.30
N LYS A 2 1.74 7.25 0.02
CA LYS A 2 2.07 7.99 1.26
C LYS A 2 1.52 9.42 1.24
N LEU A 3 1.21 9.95 2.43
CA LEU A 3 0.73 11.33 2.59
C LEU A 3 1.65 12.35 1.92
N SER A 4 2.97 12.19 2.04
CA SER A 4 3.95 13.08 1.38
C SER A 4 3.77 13.11 -0.14
N SER A 5 3.64 11.96 -0.79
CA SER A 5 3.44 11.85 -2.23
C SER A 5 2.09 12.43 -2.67
N VAL A 6 1.03 12.21 -1.88
CA VAL A 6 -0.29 12.82 -2.13
C VAL A 6 -0.21 14.34 -2.05
N LEU A 7 0.44 14.89 -1.01
CA LEU A 7 0.63 16.33 -0.86
C LEU A 7 1.37 16.90 -2.07
N THR A 8 2.46 16.28 -2.53
CA THR A 8 3.18 16.73 -3.74
C THR A 8 2.31 16.71 -5.00
N SER A 9 1.35 15.79 -5.09
CA SER A 9 0.49 15.61 -6.26
C SER A 9 -0.70 16.58 -6.33
N VAL A 10 -1.12 17.15 -5.20
CA VAL A 10 -2.30 18.02 -5.11
C VAL A 10 -1.93 19.50 -5.10
N ASN A 11 -2.87 20.34 -5.52
CA ASN A 11 -2.66 21.79 -5.59
C ASN A 11 -2.62 22.43 -4.18
N GLN A 12 -2.18 23.70 -4.12
CA GLN A 12 -2.07 24.44 -2.86
C GLN A 12 -3.39 24.60 -2.10
N ILE A 13 -4.53 24.62 -2.80
CA ILE A 13 -5.86 24.74 -2.18
C ILE A 13 -6.16 23.48 -1.37
N GLU A 14 -5.94 22.30 -1.94
CA GLU A 14 -6.15 21.02 -1.26
C GLU A 14 -5.19 20.87 -0.08
N LYS A 15 -3.91 21.26 -0.25
CA LYS A 15 -2.93 21.31 0.86
C LYS A 15 -3.43 22.20 2.00
N SER A 16 -3.87 23.42 1.68
CA SER A 16 -4.35 24.39 2.68
C SER A 16 -5.58 23.89 3.44
N LYS A 17 -6.50 23.17 2.79
CA LYS A 17 -7.66 22.59 3.49
C LYS A 17 -7.24 21.57 4.54
N PHE A 18 -6.38 20.65 4.16
CA PHE A 18 -5.85 19.64 5.08
C PHE A 18 -5.08 20.28 6.23
N VAL A 19 -4.20 21.24 5.92
CA VAL A 19 -3.45 22.00 6.92
C VAL A 19 -4.36 22.76 7.88
N ASN A 20 -5.41 23.41 7.40
CA ASN A 20 -6.37 24.12 8.25
C ASN A 20 -7.15 23.17 9.16
N PHE A 21 -7.49 21.97 8.68
CA PHE A 21 -8.10 20.94 9.52
C PHE A 21 -7.12 20.49 10.61
N LEU A 22 -5.89 20.17 10.24
CA LEU A 22 -4.83 19.74 11.14
C LEU A 22 -4.53 20.80 12.21
N ASP A 23 -4.42 22.06 11.81
CA ASP A 23 -4.21 23.22 12.69
C ASP A 23 -5.34 23.38 13.71
N ARG A 24 -6.60 23.21 13.30
CA ARG A 24 -7.76 23.27 14.19
C ARG A 24 -7.68 22.18 15.27
N VAL A 25 -7.42 20.93 14.86
CA VAL A 25 -7.32 19.79 15.79
C VAL A 25 -6.15 19.98 16.76
N CYS A 26 -5.00 20.43 16.24
CA CYS A 26 -3.80 20.71 17.02
C CYS A 26 -3.99 21.86 18.02
N THR A 27 -4.65 22.95 17.61
CA THR A 27 -4.92 24.11 18.47
C THR A 27 -5.85 23.73 19.61
N GLU A 28 -6.95 23.01 19.32
CA GLU A 28 -7.87 22.54 20.35
C GLU A 28 -7.16 21.61 21.36
N ALA A 29 -6.27 20.75 20.87
CA ALA A 29 -5.52 19.82 21.70
C ALA A 29 -4.37 20.45 22.50
N SER A 30 -3.70 21.49 21.98
CA SER A 30 -2.58 22.18 22.66
C SER A 30 -2.99 22.82 23.99
N THR A 31 -4.29 23.04 24.21
CA THR A 31 -4.84 23.49 25.50
C THR A 31 -4.70 22.43 26.59
N ARG A 32 -4.52 21.16 26.22
CA ARG A 32 -4.49 20.00 27.13
C ARG A 32 -3.15 19.21 27.08
N ASP A 33 -2.37 19.36 26.02
CA ASP A 33 -1.07 18.68 25.83
C ASP A 33 0.10 19.67 25.71
N LYS A 34 0.97 19.67 26.73
CA LYS A 34 2.13 20.58 26.83
C LYS A 34 3.27 20.25 25.86
N GLU A 35 3.40 19.00 25.43
CA GLU A 35 4.46 18.58 24.51
C GLU A 35 4.11 18.95 23.08
N LEU A 36 2.84 18.73 22.71
CA LEU A 36 2.27 19.20 21.45
C LEU A 36 2.35 20.73 21.34
N ALA A 37 1.97 21.45 22.40
CA ALA A 37 2.04 22.91 22.45
C ALA A 37 3.45 23.46 22.23
N LYS A 38 4.48 22.85 22.85
CA LYS A 38 5.88 23.27 22.69
C LYS A 38 6.41 23.12 21.26
N ARG A 39 6.00 22.09 20.53
CA ARG A 39 6.46 21.87 19.15
C ARG A 39 5.68 22.71 18.14
N ILE A 40 4.38 22.92 18.34
CA ILE A 40 3.60 23.87 17.52
C ILE A 40 4.19 25.28 17.67
N SER A 41 4.58 25.69 18.88
CA SER A 41 5.24 26.99 19.09
C SER A 41 6.64 27.09 18.47
N ALA A 42 7.28 25.96 18.13
CA ALA A 42 8.59 25.92 17.48
C ALA A 42 8.50 26.00 15.94
N MET A 43 7.30 25.87 15.36
CA MET A 43 7.03 25.98 13.92
C MET A 43 6.60 27.41 13.51
N ASP A 44 7.06 28.45 14.24
CA ASP A 44 6.72 29.87 14.04
C ASP A 44 5.21 30.19 13.97
N GLY A 45 4.36 29.34 14.57
CA GLY A 45 2.94 29.64 14.78
C GLY A 45 2.06 29.67 13.52
N GLU A 46 2.59 29.38 12.34
CA GLU A 46 1.82 29.36 11.08
C GLU A 46 2.04 28.06 10.29
N ILE A 47 1.23 27.03 10.56
CA ILE A 47 1.24 25.74 9.85
C ILE A 47 0.95 25.91 8.35
N LYS A 48 0.37 27.05 7.94
CA LYS A 48 0.00 27.37 6.55
C LYS A 48 1.19 27.46 5.58
N ASN A 49 2.40 27.74 6.08
CA ASN A 49 3.61 27.83 5.27
C ASN A 49 4.52 26.59 5.41
N ALA A 50 4.06 25.55 6.11
CA ALA A 50 4.83 24.34 6.32
C ALA A 50 5.02 23.54 5.02
N SER A 51 6.23 23.01 4.83
CA SER A 51 6.54 22.02 3.79
C SER A 51 5.71 20.74 3.96
N SER A 52 5.55 19.95 2.89
CA SER A 52 4.82 18.68 2.96
C SER A 52 5.47 17.68 3.95
N GLY A 53 6.79 17.75 4.11
CA GLY A 53 7.53 17.02 5.15
C GLY A 53 7.15 17.43 6.58
N GLU A 54 7.11 18.73 6.88
CA GLU A 54 6.69 19.26 8.19
C GLU A 54 5.22 18.92 8.49
N VAL A 55 4.34 19.03 7.50
CA VAL A 55 2.93 18.63 7.61
C VAL A 55 2.80 17.13 7.93
N THR A 56 3.60 16.28 7.28
CA THR A 56 3.61 14.83 7.52
C THR A 56 4.09 14.51 8.94
N GLN A 57 5.13 15.20 9.43
CA GLN A 57 5.60 15.03 10.79
C GLN A 57 4.56 15.47 11.83
N LEU A 58 3.91 16.61 11.60
CA LEU A 58 2.84 17.12 12.45
C LEU A 58 1.64 16.16 12.48
N PHE A 59 1.25 15.61 11.34
CA PHE A 59 0.20 14.58 11.25
C PHE A 59 0.54 13.35 12.11
N ARG A 60 1.76 12.83 12.01
CA ARG A 60 2.20 11.67 12.82
C ARG A 60 2.12 11.94 14.33
N LEU A 61 2.54 13.14 14.76
CA LEU A 61 2.50 13.52 16.18
C LEU A 61 1.07 13.72 16.71
N SER A 62 0.17 14.23 15.87
CA SER A 62 -1.23 14.49 16.24
C SER A 62 -2.17 13.31 15.98
N GLN A 63 -1.67 12.18 15.47
CA GLN A 63 -2.47 11.03 15.05
C GLN A 63 -3.46 10.51 16.11
N PRO A 64 -3.10 10.37 17.41
CA PRO A 64 -4.07 9.92 18.42
C PRO A 64 -5.25 10.88 18.60
N LEU A 65 -5.00 12.18 18.45
CA LEU A 65 -6.00 13.24 18.60
C LEU A 65 -6.89 13.32 17.35
N LEU A 66 -6.26 13.29 16.17
CA LEU A 66 -6.95 13.23 14.88
C LEU A 66 -7.91 12.05 14.84
N LYS A 67 -7.46 10.85 15.25
CA LYS A 67 -8.30 9.65 15.30
C LYS A 67 -9.56 9.87 16.14
N ARG A 68 -9.44 10.51 17.31
CA ARG A 68 -10.59 10.79 18.19
C ARG A 68 -11.56 11.78 17.55
N GLU A 69 -11.05 12.86 16.98
CA GLU A 69 -11.90 13.89 16.36
C GLU A 69 -12.58 13.37 15.10
N VAL A 70 -11.85 12.66 14.23
CA VAL A 70 -12.40 11.99 13.06
C VAL A 70 -13.49 11.01 13.46
N LYS A 71 -13.26 10.16 14.48
CA LYS A 71 -14.28 9.22 14.96
C LYS A 71 -15.57 9.93 15.37
N ARG A 72 -15.45 11.06 16.06
CA ARG A 72 -16.61 11.90 16.47
C ARG A 72 -17.33 12.50 15.26
N GLN A 73 -16.60 13.05 14.31
CA GLN A 73 -17.17 13.66 13.09
C GLN A 73 -17.85 12.62 12.19
N LEU A 74 -17.25 11.44 12.03
CA LEU A 74 -17.83 10.34 11.26
C LEU A 74 -19.12 9.81 11.90
N ALA A 75 -19.18 9.72 13.23
CA ALA A 75 -20.41 9.36 13.94
C ALA A 75 -21.56 10.34 13.66
N LEU A 76 -21.26 11.62 13.43
CA LEU A 76 -22.24 12.66 13.07
C LEU A 76 -22.59 12.67 11.57
N SER A 77 -21.76 12.08 10.72
CA SER A 77 -21.90 12.12 9.26
C SER A 77 -22.84 11.05 8.70
N GLY A 78 -23.37 10.17 9.56
CA GLY A 78 -24.40 9.19 9.22
C GLY A 78 -23.92 7.95 8.45
N ALA A 79 -24.88 7.15 7.99
CA ALA A 79 -24.61 5.85 7.38
C ALA A 79 -23.99 5.95 5.96
N GLN A 80 -24.33 6.98 5.19
CA GLN A 80 -23.72 7.23 3.88
C GLN A 80 -22.21 7.48 3.99
N ALA A 81 -21.77 8.29 4.97
CA ALA A 81 -20.36 8.52 5.22
C ALA A 81 -19.65 7.24 5.67
N SER A 82 -20.30 6.42 6.49
CA SER A 82 -19.74 5.14 6.94
C SER A 82 -19.52 4.17 5.78
N LEU A 83 -20.49 4.09 4.85
CA LEU A 83 -20.39 3.29 3.62
C LEU A 83 -19.24 3.78 2.73
N LEU A 84 -19.17 5.09 2.50
CA LEU A 84 -18.15 5.68 1.65
C LEU A 84 -16.74 5.51 2.24
N VAL A 85 -16.57 5.70 3.55
CA VAL A 85 -15.30 5.46 4.25
C VAL A 85 -14.89 3.99 4.17
N ASN A 86 -15.83 3.05 4.23
CA ASN A 86 -15.53 1.62 4.01
C ASN A 86 -14.99 1.36 2.60
N ILE A 87 -15.62 1.91 1.56
CA ILE A 87 -15.17 1.76 0.17
C ILE A 87 -13.77 2.37 0.00
N LEU A 88 -13.58 3.61 0.46
CA LEU A 88 -12.34 4.36 0.31
C LEU A 88 -11.14 3.76 1.07
N SER A 89 -11.39 2.91 2.08
CA SER A 89 -10.35 2.24 2.86
C SER A 89 -10.00 0.84 2.35
N ARG A 90 -10.62 0.36 1.26
CA ARG A 90 -10.24 -0.90 0.57
C ARG A 90 -8.97 -0.73 -0.25
N ASP A 91 -8.25 -1.83 -0.47
CA ASP A 91 -6.86 -1.82 -0.95
C ASP A 91 -6.65 -1.08 -2.28
N GLY A 92 -7.55 -1.21 -3.26
CA GLY A 92 -7.41 -0.52 -4.56
C GLY A 92 -8.08 0.84 -4.70
N ASN A 93 -8.81 1.30 -3.68
CA ASN A 93 -9.66 2.49 -3.79
C ASN A 93 -9.01 3.77 -3.23
N CYS A 94 -7.82 3.65 -2.62
CA CYS A 94 -7.09 4.77 -2.05
C CYS A 94 -6.61 5.79 -3.11
N VAL A 95 -6.56 5.40 -4.39
CA VAL A 95 -6.37 6.29 -5.53
C VAL A 95 -7.37 5.92 -6.62
N ALA A 96 -8.50 6.62 -6.70
CA ALA A 96 -9.60 6.25 -7.60
C ALA A 96 -10.29 7.47 -8.21
N ARG A 97 -10.84 7.32 -9.42
CA ARG A 97 -11.69 8.36 -10.03
C ARG A 97 -12.99 8.49 -9.27
N ILE A 98 -13.54 9.71 -9.21
CA ILE A 98 -14.85 9.96 -8.56
C ILE A 98 -15.93 9.07 -9.18
N SER A 99 -15.94 8.93 -10.51
CA SER A 99 -16.90 8.07 -11.22
C SER A 99 -16.79 6.59 -10.82
N TRP A 100 -15.58 6.11 -10.53
CA TRP A 100 -15.36 4.74 -10.07
C TRP A 100 -15.89 4.56 -8.64
N ILE A 101 -15.63 5.51 -7.75
CA ILE A 101 -16.16 5.50 -6.38
C ILE A 101 -17.70 5.53 -6.39
N GLU A 102 -18.33 6.31 -7.29
CA GLU A 102 -19.78 6.33 -7.45
C GLU A 102 -20.35 4.98 -7.92
N GLN A 103 -19.63 4.28 -8.81
CA GLN A 103 -20.01 2.94 -9.25
C GLN A 103 -19.90 1.91 -8.12
N LEU A 104 -18.77 1.90 -7.40
CA LEU A 104 -18.57 1.04 -6.23
C LEU A 104 -19.64 1.31 -5.15
N TYR A 105 -19.93 2.59 -4.90
CA TYR A 105 -20.99 2.98 -3.97
C TYR A 105 -22.36 2.41 -4.38
N ALA A 106 -22.71 2.52 -5.66
CA ALA A 106 -23.98 2.00 -6.16
C ALA A 106 -24.05 0.46 -6.08
N GLN A 107 -22.95 -0.24 -6.34
CA GLN A 107 -22.85 -1.70 -6.22
C GLN A 107 -23.01 -2.14 -4.77
N GLU A 108 -22.25 -1.54 -3.85
CA GLU A 108 -22.29 -1.87 -2.43
C GLU A 108 -23.67 -1.56 -1.83
N TRP A 109 -24.26 -0.42 -2.18
CA TRP A 109 -25.62 -0.08 -1.78
C TRP A 109 -26.63 -1.12 -2.26
N SER A 110 -26.50 -1.60 -3.51
CA SER A 110 -27.41 -2.62 -4.07
C SER A 110 -27.27 -3.95 -3.33
N ALA A 111 -26.04 -4.35 -3.01
CA ALA A 111 -25.78 -5.57 -2.24
C ALA A 111 -26.39 -5.50 -0.83
N ILE A 112 -26.21 -4.37 -0.14
CA ILE A 112 -26.80 -4.13 1.18
C ILE A 112 -28.33 -4.16 1.10
N ASP A 113 -28.92 -3.53 0.09
CA ASP A 113 -30.37 -3.45 -0.10
C ASP A 113 -30.98 -4.83 -0.42
N GLU A 114 -30.31 -5.64 -1.24
CA GLU A 114 -30.70 -7.02 -1.54
C GLU A 114 -30.61 -7.92 -0.29
N HIS A 115 -29.50 -7.84 0.46
CA HIS A 115 -29.32 -8.60 1.69
C HIS A 115 -30.35 -8.20 2.76
N ALA A 116 -30.58 -6.89 2.93
CA ALA A 116 -31.60 -6.35 3.83
C ALA A 116 -33.00 -6.88 3.50
N LYS A 117 -33.38 -6.94 2.23
CA LYS A 117 -34.68 -7.52 1.81
C LYS A 117 -34.76 -9.02 2.11
N ALA A 118 -33.71 -9.77 1.81
CA ALA A 118 -33.67 -11.20 2.11
C ALA A 118 -33.76 -11.47 3.63
N LEU A 119 -33.05 -10.67 4.43
CA LEU A 119 -33.08 -10.73 5.89
C LEU A 119 -34.46 -10.38 6.42
N LEU A 120 -35.13 -9.36 5.88
CA LEU A 120 -36.50 -8.99 6.27
C LEU A 120 -37.50 -10.13 6.03
N GLU A 121 -37.43 -10.80 4.88
CA GLU A 121 -38.28 -11.98 4.60
C GLU A 121 -37.99 -13.13 5.57
N ARG A 122 -36.71 -13.36 5.89
CA ARG A 122 -36.30 -14.36 6.90
C ARG A 122 -36.85 -14.04 8.29
N LEU A 123 -36.80 -12.76 8.71
CA LEU A 123 -37.34 -12.31 9.99
C LEU A 123 -38.86 -12.46 10.07
N LYS A 124 -39.59 -12.26 8.96
CA LYS A 124 -41.05 -12.44 8.89
C LYS A 124 -41.47 -13.90 9.03
N LEU A 125 -40.70 -14.82 8.45
CA LEU A 125 -40.94 -16.27 8.59
C LEU A 125 -40.74 -16.74 10.05
N GLY A 126 -39.86 -16.06 10.78
CA GLY A 126 -39.60 -16.32 12.20
C GLY A 126 -38.80 -17.60 12.45
N SER A 127 -38.42 -17.81 13.71
CA SER A 127 -37.83 -19.07 14.19
C SER A 127 -38.87 -19.90 14.92
N GLU A 128 -38.61 -21.21 15.02
CA GLU A 128 -39.36 -22.08 15.92
C GLU A 128 -39.30 -21.53 17.37
N PRO A 129 -40.40 -21.58 18.14
CA PRO A 129 -40.52 -20.90 19.44
C PRO A 129 -39.42 -21.23 20.46
N ASP A 130 -38.92 -22.46 20.44
CA ASP A 130 -37.95 -22.98 21.41
C ASP A 130 -36.51 -23.06 20.88
N ARG A 131 -36.25 -22.58 19.66
CA ARG A 131 -34.93 -22.65 19.02
C ARG A 131 -34.21 -21.30 19.05
N PHE A 132 -33.00 -21.29 19.61
CA PHE A 132 -32.13 -20.11 19.61
C PHE A 132 -31.12 -20.16 18.44
N ASP A 133 -31.64 -20.05 17.22
CA ASP A 133 -30.86 -20.06 15.98
C ASP A 133 -30.49 -18.64 15.49
N GLU A 134 -29.75 -18.57 14.38
CA GLU A 134 -29.30 -17.32 13.74
C GLU A 134 -30.48 -16.35 13.52
N THR A 135 -31.64 -16.83 13.06
CA THR A 135 -32.83 -16.00 12.83
C THR A 135 -33.38 -15.41 14.11
N LYS A 136 -33.40 -16.17 15.22
CA LYS A 136 -33.84 -15.64 16.52
C LYS A 136 -32.88 -14.58 17.03
N ARG A 137 -31.56 -14.80 16.90
CA ARG A 137 -30.51 -13.83 17.29
C ARG A 137 -30.66 -12.52 16.51
N LEU A 138 -30.80 -12.60 15.18
CA LEU A 138 -31.06 -11.42 14.33
C LEU A 138 -32.36 -10.70 14.68
N SER A 139 -33.44 -11.43 14.97
CA SER A 139 -34.72 -10.82 15.34
C SER A 139 -34.64 -10.02 16.65
N ILE A 140 -33.86 -10.49 17.62
CA ILE A 140 -33.61 -9.77 18.87
C ILE A 140 -32.84 -8.49 18.57
N TYR A 141 -31.73 -8.60 17.83
CA TYR A 141 -30.90 -7.45 17.46
C TYR A 141 -31.69 -6.39 16.68
N PHE A 142 -32.43 -6.79 15.64
CA PHE A 142 -33.29 -5.90 14.85
C PHE A 142 -34.31 -5.16 15.73
N SER A 143 -34.94 -5.87 16.67
CA SER A 143 -35.94 -5.28 17.56
C SER A 143 -35.32 -4.25 18.50
N CYS A 144 -34.15 -4.55 19.08
CA CYS A 144 -33.41 -3.63 19.92
C CYS A 144 -32.93 -2.38 19.16
N LEU A 145 -32.41 -2.56 17.94
CA LEU A 145 -31.97 -1.45 17.10
C LEU A 145 -33.14 -0.54 16.71
N LYS A 146 -34.25 -1.14 16.28
CA LYS A 146 -35.46 -0.40 15.90
C LYS A 146 -36.00 0.42 17.07
N GLU A 147 -36.06 -0.18 18.26
CA GLU A 147 -36.49 0.51 19.47
C GLU A 147 -35.54 1.66 19.84
N ALA A 148 -34.22 1.43 19.80
CA ALA A 148 -33.23 2.46 20.09
C ALA A 148 -33.34 3.66 19.12
N HIS A 149 -33.59 3.41 17.84
CA HIS A 149 -33.72 4.49 16.85
C HIS A 149 -35.00 5.32 17.03
N HIS A 150 -36.13 4.69 17.32
CA HIS A 150 -37.45 5.36 17.33
C HIS A 150 -37.90 5.80 18.73
N ASN A 151 -37.14 5.51 19.79
CA ASN A 151 -37.54 5.86 21.16
C ASN A 151 -37.72 7.37 21.36
N ASP A 152 -36.90 8.20 20.69
CA ASP A 152 -36.90 9.66 20.75
C ASP A 152 -38.19 10.25 20.17
N GLU A 153 -38.84 9.55 19.23
CA GLU A 153 -40.12 9.98 18.65
C GLU A 153 -41.23 10.02 19.70
N ARG A 154 -41.18 9.15 20.72
CA ARG A 154 -42.17 9.11 21.82
C ARG A 154 -42.19 10.38 22.66
N ILE A 155 -41.09 11.12 22.66
CA ILE A 155 -40.93 12.41 23.35
C ILE A 155 -40.85 13.58 22.37
N ASN A 156 -41.31 13.38 21.12
CA ASN A 156 -41.35 14.38 20.05
C ASN A 156 -39.96 14.95 19.69
N ARG A 157 -38.96 14.07 19.60
CA ARG A 157 -37.60 14.39 19.11
C ARG A 157 -37.31 13.63 17.81
N GLU A 158 -36.30 14.11 17.09
CA GLU A 158 -35.78 13.45 15.89
C GLU A 158 -35.18 12.09 16.24
N ALA A 159 -35.57 11.06 15.49
CA ALA A 159 -35.08 9.69 15.64
C ALA A 159 -33.58 9.62 15.39
N LYS A 160 -32.83 9.07 16.34
CA LYS A 160 -31.38 8.87 16.23
C LYS A 160 -30.93 7.82 17.22
N ILE A 161 -29.73 7.28 16.98
CA ILE A 161 -29.04 6.42 17.94
C ILE A 161 -27.93 7.25 18.59
N THR A 162 -27.97 7.36 19.91
CA THR A 162 -26.92 8.04 20.70
C THR A 162 -25.65 7.18 20.80
N ASP A 163 -24.53 7.79 21.21
CA ASP A 163 -23.26 7.07 21.38
C ASP A 163 -23.34 5.96 22.45
N GLU A 164 -24.10 6.21 23.53
CA GLU A 164 -24.35 5.22 24.59
C GLU A 164 -25.16 4.03 24.08
N GLU A 165 -26.26 4.29 23.37
CA GLU A 165 -27.09 3.24 22.74
C GLU A 165 -26.30 2.46 21.71
N ARG A 166 -25.48 3.15 20.90
CA ARG A 166 -24.58 2.51 19.94
C ARG A 166 -23.59 1.58 20.64
N GLY A 167 -23.03 1.99 21.77
CA GLY A 167 -22.17 1.15 22.60
C GLY A 167 -22.86 -0.14 23.05
N ILE A 168 -24.09 -0.04 23.55
CA ILE A 168 -24.90 -1.19 23.98
C ILE A 168 -25.23 -2.11 22.80
N LEU A 169 -25.67 -1.56 21.67
CA LEU A 169 -26.00 -2.31 20.46
C LEU A 169 -24.79 -3.06 19.90
N ASN A 170 -23.60 -2.48 19.98
CA ASN A 170 -22.37 -3.16 19.57
C ASN A 170 -22.05 -4.37 20.46
N VAL A 171 -22.20 -4.23 21.78
CA VAL A 171 -22.02 -5.35 22.71
C VAL A 171 -23.07 -6.42 22.47
N LEU A 172 -24.33 -6.03 22.26
CA LEU A 172 -25.43 -6.94 21.97
C LEU A 172 -25.18 -7.74 20.69
N ALA A 173 -24.78 -7.06 19.60
CA ALA A 173 -24.46 -7.71 18.34
C ALA A 173 -23.35 -8.78 18.51
N HIS A 174 -22.30 -8.45 19.27
CA HIS A 174 -21.21 -9.40 19.56
C HIS A 174 -21.70 -10.61 20.37
N GLN A 175 -22.50 -10.40 21.42
CA GLN A 175 -23.02 -11.51 22.25
C GLN A 175 -24.03 -12.39 21.50
N LEU A 176 -24.72 -11.82 20.51
CA LEU A 176 -25.68 -12.53 19.66
C LEU A 176 -25.04 -13.11 18.39
N ASP A 177 -23.72 -13.00 18.23
CA ASP A 177 -23.01 -13.50 17.04
C ASP A 177 -23.62 -12.96 15.73
N VAL A 178 -23.94 -11.66 15.72
CA VAL A 178 -24.45 -10.96 14.54
C VAL A 178 -23.26 -10.52 13.70
N THR A 179 -23.16 -11.08 12.50
CA THR A 179 -22.08 -10.78 11.55
C THR A 179 -22.07 -9.31 11.14
N ALA A 180 -20.93 -8.78 10.71
CA ALA A 180 -20.84 -7.37 10.33
C ALA A 180 -21.77 -7.04 9.15
N GLU A 181 -21.88 -7.95 8.19
CA GLU A 181 -22.80 -7.88 7.05
C GLU A 181 -24.27 -7.79 7.50
N ASP A 182 -24.70 -8.68 8.40
CA ASP A 182 -26.07 -8.66 8.93
C ASP A 182 -26.36 -7.38 9.71
N ARG A 183 -25.40 -6.85 10.47
CA ARG A 183 -25.58 -5.56 11.16
C ARG A 183 -25.86 -4.44 10.18
N VAL A 184 -25.06 -4.33 9.11
CA VAL A 184 -25.22 -3.27 8.10
C VAL A 184 -26.58 -3.38 7.42
N ALA A 185 -27.01 -4.60 7.05
CA ALA A 185 -28.32 -4.82 6.46
C ALA A 185 -29.47 -4.48 7.44
N VAL A 186 -29.35 -4.87 8.71
CA VAL A 186 -30.32 -4.52 9.76
C VAL A 186 -30.37 -3.01 10.00
N GLU A 187 -29.23 -2.33 9.99
CA GLU A 187 -29.15 -0.87 10.07
C GLU A 187 -29.84 -0.20 8.88
N HIS A 188 -29.62 -0.70 7.66
CA HIS A 188 -30.28 -0.21 6.45
C HIS A 188 -31.81 -0.44 6.48
N LEU A 189 -32.29 -1.50 7.13
CA LEU A 189 -33.74 -1.71 7.34
C LEU A 189 -34.37 -0.70 8.30
N VAL A 190 -33.62 -0.20 9.27
CA VAL A 190 -34.12 0.73 10.31
C VAL A 190 -33.93 2.18 9.89
N ASN A 191 -32.76 2.51 9.36
CA ASN A 191 -32.39 3.83 8.86
C ASN A 191 -31.68 3.67 7.49
N PRO A 192 -32.44 3.71 6.38
CA PRO A 192 -31.91 3.45 5.05
C PRO A 192 -30.76 4.36 4.65
N ILE A 193 -29.73 3.77 4.05
CA ILE A 193 -28.59 4.49 3.49
C ILE A 193 -29.06 5.26 2.23
N GLU A 194 -28.74 6.55 2.16
CA GLU A 194 -29.07 7.38 0.99
C GLU A 194 -28.39 6.86 -0.28
N LYS A 195 -29.17 6.54 -1.31
CA LYS A 195 -28.64 6.01 -2.58
C LYS A 195 -27.81 7.00 -3.39
N THR A 196 -28.01 8.30 -3.19
CA THR A 196 -27.42 9.40 -3.97
C THR A 196 -26.68 10.37 -3.07
N GLY A 197 -25.84 11.24 -3.63
CA GLY A 197 -25.16 12.29 -2.85
C GLY A 197 -23.69 12.01 -2.54
N VAL A 198 -23.09 11.01 -3.19
CA VAL A 198 -21.67 10.63 -3.05
C VAL A 198 -20.73 11.85 -3.11
N GLN A 199 -20.93 12.75 -4.07
CA GLN A 199 -20.11 13.95 -4.22
C GLN A 199 -20.20 14.91 -3.01
N ASN A 200 -21.39 15.06 -2.41
CA ASN A 200 -21.55 15.89 -1.22
C ASN A 200 -20.86 15.25 -0.02
N CYS A 201 -20.99 13.94 0.13
CA CYS A 201 -20.31 13.18 1.17
C CYS A 201 -18.78 13.23 1.01
N LEU A 202 -18.24 13.05 -0.22
CA LEU A 202 -16.81 13.24 -0.52
C LEU A 202 -16.32 14.63 -0.13
N ASN A 203 -17.11 15.68 -0.39
CA ASN A 203 -16.76 17.02 0.03
C ASN A 203 -16.73 17.15 1.56
N GLN A 204 -17.69 16.56 2.28
CA GLN A 204 -17.69 16.55 3.76
C GLN A 204 -16.45 15.84 4.31
N LEU A 205 -16.12 14.65 3.80
CA LEU A 205 -14.93 13.90 4.18
C LEU A 205 -13.63 14.66 3.89
N ARG A 206 -13.59 15.42 2.78
CA ARG A 206 -12.47 16.32 2.45
C ARG A 206 -12.32 17.44 3.48
N GLU A 207 -13.42 18.07 3.93
CA GLU A 207 -13.34 19.17 4.90
C GLU A 207 -12.87 18.71 6.30
N ILE A 208 -13.05 17.43 6.64
CA ILE A 208 -12.49 16.80 7.85
C ILE A 208 -11.14 16.12 7.61
N GLY A 209 -10.47 16.44 6.49
CA GLY A 209 -9.09 16.03 6.22
C GLY A 209 -8.87 14.54 5.99
N LEU A 210 -9.90 13.77 5.58
CA LEU A 210 -9.78 12.33 5.33
C LEU A 210 -9.37 11.97 3.90
N LEU A 211 -9.50 12.90 2.97
CA LEU A 211 -9.16 12.67 1.57
C LEU A 211 -8.79 13.96 0.88
N PHE A 212 -8.18 13.83 -0.30
CA PHE A 212 -7.84 14.92 -1.20
C PHE A 212 -8.51 14.70 -2.55
N VAL A 213 -8.85 15.79 -3.25
CA VAL A 213 -9.49 15.70 -4.56
C VAL A 213 -8.71 16.49 -5.60
N SER A 214 -8.16 15.79 -6.60
CA SER A 214 -7.65 16.45 -7.80
C SER A 214 -8.79 16.77 -8.75
N LYS A 215 -9.23 18.03 -8.78
CA LYS A 215 -10.24 18.49 -9.75
C LYS A 215 -9.78 18.34 -11.21
N LYS A 216 -8.47 18.42 -11.47
CA LYS A 216 -7.91 18.25 -12.82
C LYS A 216 -8.06 16.81 -13.31
N LEU A 217 -7.80 15.84 -12.44
CA LEU A 217 -7.81 14.42 -12.77
C LEU A 217 -9.15 13.73 -12.44
N GLN A 218 -10.04 14.43 -11.73
CA GLN A 218 -11.25 13.85 -11.12
C GLN A 218 -10.93 12.63 -10.25
N THR A 219 -9.81 12.69 -9.53
CA THR A 219 -9.26 11.61 -8.72
C THR A 219 -9.32 11.97 -7.24
N VAL A 220 -9.78 11.01 -6.44
CA VAL A 220 -9.73 11.03 -4.98
C VAL A 220 -8.46 10.32 -4.54
N TYR A 221 -7.76 10.92 -3.58
CA TYR A 221 -6.58 10.35 -2.93
C TYR A 221 -6.83 10.21 -1.43
N VAL A 222 -6.62 9.00 -0.93
CA VAL A 222 -6.65 8.66 0.49
C VAL A 222 -5.27 8.14 0.86
N PRO A 223 -4.45 8.93 1.56
CA PRO A 223 -3.13 8.49 2.00
C PRO A 223 -3.16 7.21 2.83
N ASP A 224 -2.11 6.38 2.73
CA ASP A 224 -2.01 5.12 3.48
C ASP A 224 -2.12 5.33 5.00
N GLU A 225 -1.58 6.44 5.51
CA GLU A 225 -1.68 6.80 6.92
C GLU A 225 -3.13 7.08 7.35
N ILE A 226 -3.94 7.64 6.45
CA ILE A 226 -5.36 7.86 6.70
C ILE A 226 -6.14 6.55 6.58
N VAL A 227 -5.85 5.70 5.57
CA VAL A 227 -6.45 4.36 5.45
C VAL A 227 -6.22 3.56 6.73
N SER A 228 -5.00 3.54 7.27
CA SER A 228 -4.69 2.87 8.53
C SER A 228 -5.48 3.43 9.71
N MET A 229 -5.63 4.76 9.79
CA MET A 229 -6.46 5.40 10.81
C MET A 229 -7.94 5.00 10.67
N LEU A 230 -8.47 4.96 9.44
CA LEU A 230 -9.85 4.57 9.15
C LEU A 230 -10.11 3.12 9.55
N HIS A 231 -9.21 2.19 9.22
CA HIS A 231 -9.32 0.79 9.65
C HIS A 231 -9.44 0.69 11.17
N GLN A 232 -8.60 1.42 11.92
CA GLN A 232 -8.68 1.43 13.37
C GLN A 232 -9.97 2.03 13.91
N ILE A 233 -10.56 3.03 13.25
CA ILE A 233 -11.84 3.63 13.64
C ILE A 233 -12.99 2.65 13.37
N GLN A 234 -12.93 1.93 12.26
CA GLN A 234 -13.91 0.92 11.85
C GLN A 234 -13.77 -0.41 12.61
N GLY A 235 -12.73 -0.57 13.43
CA GLY A 235 -12.43 -1.83 14.12
C GLY A 235 -11.90 -2.93 13.18
N LYS A 236 -11.50 -2.56 11.95
CA LYS A 236 -10.89 -3.46 10.98
C LYS A 236 -9.45 -3.74 11.41
N GLN A 237 -9.18 -4.99 11.79
CA GLN A 237 -7.90 -5.37 12.41
C GLN A 237 -6.77 -5.51 11.41
N VAL A 238 -7.06 -5.91 10.17
CA VAL A 238 -6.11 -6.00 9.06
C VAL A 238 -6.79 -5.60 7.75
N ALA A 239 -6.00 -5.17 6.77
CA ALA A 239 -6.46 -4.93 5.41
C ALA A 239 -7.02 -6.21 4.74
N ASP A 240 -7.80 -6.05 3.69
CA ASP A 240 -8.52 -7.15 3.03
C ASP A 240 -7.58 -8.17 2.40
N LYS A 241 -6.55 -7.69 1.69
CA LYS A 241 -5.44 -8.52 1.17
C LYS A 241 -4.73 -9.33 2.24
N HIS A 242 -4.61 -8.80 3.46
CA HIS A 242 -3.98 -9.50 4.58
C HIS A 242 -4.92 -10.55 5.20
N LEU A 243 -6.22 -10.27 5.28
CA LEU A 243 -7.22 -11.27 5.65
C LEU A 243 -7.24 -12.42 4.63
N LEU A 244 -7.24 -12.11 3.33
CA LEU A 244 -7.16 -13.11 2.27
C LEU A 244 -5.93 -13.99 2.42
N ARG A 245 -4.77 -13.39 2.71
CA ARG A 245 -3.51 -14.11 2.98
C ARG A 245 -3.63 -15.08 4.17
N ILE A 246 -4.28 -14.66 5.26
CA ILE A 246 -4.58 -15.56 6.40
C ILE A 246 -5.46 -16.73 5.94
N LEU A 247 -6.59 -16.44 5.28
CA LEU A 247 -7.56 -17.46 4.85
C LEU A 247 -6.99 -18.44 3.82
N ARG A 248 -6.13 -17.96 2.91
CA ARG A 248 -5.42 -18.80 1.93
C ARG A 248 -4.45 -19.78 2.57
N THR A 249 -3.96 -19.47 3.77
CA THR A 249 -3.03 -20.29 4.55
C THR A 249 -3.75 -21.38 5.35
N PHE A 250 -5.03 -21.19 5.68
CA PHE A 250 -5.80 -22.17 6.44
C PHE A 250 -6.03 -23.47 5.67
N SER A 251 -6.11 -24.60 6.36
CA SER A 251 -6.56 -25.86 5.76
C SER A 251 -8.06 -25.80 5.41
N ASP A 252 -8.54 -26.72 4.59
CA ASP A 252 -9.97 -26.80 4.26
C ASP A 252 -10.84 -27.11 5.50
N ALA A 253 -10.29 -27.89 6.44
CA ALA A 253 -10.94 -28.19 7.71
C ALA A 253 -11.08 -26.93 8.57
N GLU A 254 -10.06 -26.08 8.64
CA GLU A 254 -10.09 -24.83 9.39
C GLU A 254 -11.11 -23.84 8.81
N LEU A 255 -11.17 -23.69 7.49
CA LEU A 255 -12.21 -22.88 6.84
C LEU A 255 -13.62 -23.44 7.13
N SER A 256 -13.76 -24.76 7.15
CA SER A 256 -15.03 -25.42 7.48
C SER A 256 -15.42 -25.22 8.95
N ASN A 257 -14.45 -25.15 9.87
CA ASN A 257 -14.70 -24.85 11.28
C ASN A 257 -15.26 -23.45 11.46
N ILE A 258 -14.69 -22.45 10.77
CA ILE A 258 -15.19 -21.07 10.79
C ILE A 258 -16.64 -21.03 10.33
N LEU A 259 -16.94 -21.62 9.16
CA LEU A 259 -18.31 -21.67 8.65
C LEU A 259 -19.27 -22.41 9.60
N LYS A 260 -18.83 -23.54 10.18
CA LYS A 260 -19.64 -24.30 11.14
C LYS A 260 -19.95 -23.50 12.40
N TYR A 261 -18.99 -22.71 12.89
CA TYR A 261 -19.16 -21.88 14.09
C TYR A 261 -20.31 -20.88 13.91
N HIS A 262 -20.45 -20.35 12.71
CA HIS A 262 -21.44 -19.34 12.33
C HIS A 262 -22.68 -19.93 11.61
N ASP A 263 -23.03 -21.18 11.90
CA ASP A 263 -24.20 -21.88 11.35
C ASP A 263 -24.27 -21.94 9.81
N LYS A 264 -23.14 -21.80 9.10
CA LYS A 264 -23.08 -21.83 7.62
C LYS A 264 -22.86 -23.24 7.07
N ARG A 265 -23.30 -23.43 5.81
CA ARG A 265 -23.19 -24.71 5.11
C ARG A 265 -21.72 -25.04 4.80
N ILE A 266 -21.29 -26.25 5.17
CA ILE A 266 -19.92 -26.74 4.90
C ILE A 266 -19.84 -27.84 3.83
N ARG A 267 -20.93 -28.57 3.60
CA ARG A 267 -20.94 -29.73 2.69
C ARG A 267 -21.22 -29.31 1.24
N GLY A 268 -20.33 -29.71 0.34
CA GLY A 268 -20.42 -29.40 -1.10
C GLY A 268 -20.10 -27.94 -1.43
N VAL A 269 -19.34 -27.26 -0.56
CA VAL A 269 -18.86 -25.90 -0.76
C VAL A 269 -17.38 -25.99 -1.08
N GLU A 270 -16.97 -25.42 -2.21
CA GLU A 270 -15.57 -25.41 -2.63
C GLU A 270 -14.74 -24.48 -1.76
N ARG A 271 -13.43 -24.74 -1.69
CA ARG A 271 -12.53 -23.98 -0.82
C ARG A 271 -12.58 -22.46 -1.09
N ASN A 272 -12.66 -22.05 -2.36
CA ASN A 272 -12.74 -20.63 -2.71
C ASN A 272 -14.04 -20.00 -2.22
N ASP A 273 -15.16 -20.69 -2.40
CA ASP A 273 -16.47 -20.23 -1.90
C ASP A 273 -16.48 -20.13 -0.37
N LYS A 274 -15.77 -21.02 0.34
CA LYS A 274 -15.61 -20.91 1.80
C LYS A 274 -14.87 -19.63 2.17
N ILE A 275 -13.77 -19.31 1.49
CA ILE A 275 -13.00 -18.08 1.73
C ILE A 275 -13.87 -16.85 1.45
N GLU A 276 -14.56 -16.81 0.32
CA GLU A 276 -15.45 -15.71 -0.06
C GLU A 276 -16.58 -15.52 0.97
N THR A 277 -17.18 -16.62 1.44
CA THR A 277 -18.23 -16.57 2.47
C THR A 277 -17.69 -15.99 3.79
N VAL A 278 -16.53 -16.46 4.26
CA VAL A 278 -15.89 -15.94 5.48
C VAL A 278 -15.57 -14.45 5.33
N PHE A 279 -15.12 -14.05 4.14
CA PHE A 279 -14.80 -12.66 3.84
C PHE A 279 -16.05 -11.77 3.89
N LYS A 280 -17.15 -12.18 3.24
CA LYS A 280 -18.44 -11.45 3.24
C LYS A 280 -19.04 -11.27 4.63
N MET A 281 -18.92 -12.28 5.50
CA MET A 281 -19.40 -12.20 6.87
C MET A 281 -18.72 -11.09 7.71
N GLY A 282 -17.54 -10.61 7.29
CA GLY A 282 -16.85 -9.49 7.95
C GLY A 282 -16.48 -9.80 9.40
N LEU A 283 -16.01 -11.03 9.64
CA LEU A 283 -15.64 -11.51 10.97
C LEU A 283 -14.39 -10.81 11.53
N SER A 284 -14.34 -10.73 12.86
CA SER A 284 -13.15 -10.28 13.60
C SER A 284 -12.00 -11.27 13.41
N VAL A 285 -10.83 -10.78 12.99
CA VAL A 285 -9.64 -11.64 12.79
C VAL A 285 -9.18 -12.26 14.10
N SER A 286 -9.33 -11.55 15.22
CA SER A 286 -9.07 -12.11 16.55
C SER A 286 -10.03 -13.24 16.89
N ASP A 287 -11.32 -13.12 16.57
CA ASP A 287 -12.27 -14.21 16.82
C ASP A 287 -11.97 -15.40 15.90
N ILE A 288 -11.67 -15.16 14.61
CA ILE A 288 -11.20 -16.19 13.68
C ILE A 288 -9.99 -16.94 14.28
N LEU A 289 -8.96 -16.22 14.72
CA LEU A 289 -7.69 -16.78 15.16
C LEU A 289 -7.75 -17.46 16.54
N THR A 290 -8.62 -17.00 17.44
CA THR A 290 -8.66 -17.49 18.83
C THR A 290 -9.79 -18.50 19.09
N LYS A 291 -10.87 -18.43 18.28
CA LYS A 291 -12.08 -19.23 18.45
C LYS A 291 -12.43 -20.01 17.18
N ASP A 292 -12.78 -19.34 16.09
CA ASP A 292 -13.56 -19.91 15.00
C ASP A 292 -12.79 -20.96 14.17
N LEU A 293 -11.46 -20.80 14.02
CA LEU A 293 -10.65 -21.76 13.26
C LEU A 293 -10.53 -23.12 13.97
N HIS A 294 -10.69 -23.13 15.29
CA HIS A 294 -10.36 -24.28 16.14
C HIS A 294 -11.56 -25.21 16.29
N ASN A 295 -11.27 -26.49 16.50
CA ASN A 295 -12.32 -27.43 16.88
C ASN A 295 -12.81 -27.12 18.30
N GLU A 296 -14.08 -27.41 18.60
CA GLU A 296 -14.67 -27.22 19.94
C GLU A 296 -13.90 -27.93 21.06
N LYS A 297 -13.20 -29.03 20.73
CA LYS A 297 -12.41 -29.84 21.67
C LYS A 297 -10.97 -29.35 21.85
N SER A 298 -10.53 -28.35 21.08
CA SER A 298 -9.13 -27.93 21.07
C SER A 298 -8.75 -27.19 22.35
N ASN A 299 -7.68 -27.65 23.00
CA ASN A 299 -7.18 -27.02 24.22
C ASN A 299 -6.29 -25.81 23.91
N VAL A 300 -6.04 -24.95 24.91
CA VAL A 300 -5.29 -23.69 24.74
C VAL A 300 -3.88 -23.90 24.18
N ASN A 301 -3.21 -25.02 24.49
CA ASN A 301 -1.86 -25.28 23.99
C ASN A 301 -1.88 -25.66 22.50
N GLU A 302 -2.86 -26.45 22.06
CA GLU A 302 -3.07 -26.76 20.64
C GLU A 302 -3.36 -25.49 19.84
N LYS A 303 -4.23 -24.62 20.37
CA LYS A 303 -4.54 -23.32 19.74
C LYS A 303 -3.29 -22.47 19.56
N LYS A 304 -2.48 -22.36 20.62
CA LYS A 304 -1.20 -21.62 20.59
C LYS A 304 -0.23 -22.22 19.58
N GLU A 305 -0.07 -23.54 19.53
CA GLU A 305 0.84 -24.19 18.58
C GLU A 305 0.37 -23.96 17.14
N ARG A 306 -0.94 -23.98 16.88
CA ARG A 306 -1.45 -23.66 15.55
C ARG A 306 -1.15 -22.21 15.13
N LEU A 307 -1.28 -21.23 16.04
CA LEU A 307 -0.90 -19.85 15.74
C LEU A 307 0.60 -19.69 15.50
N LYS A 308 1.45 -20.46 16.19
CA LYS A 308 2.88 -20.51 15.91
C LYS A 308 3.14 -21.06 14.50
N GLN A 309 2.47 -22.14 14.11
CA GLN A 309 2.58 -22.66 12.74
C GLN A 309 2.09 -21.63 11.72
N LEU A 310 1.02 -20.87 12.02
CA LEU A 310 0.54 -19.81 11.14
C LEU A 310 1.56 -18.68 10.96
N ILE A 311 2.30 -18.31 12.02
CA ILE A 311 3.42 -17.36 11.96
C ILE A 311 4.50 -17.85 10.98
N ASP A 312 4.84 -19.13 11.06
CA ASP A 312 5.83 -19.77 10.18
C ASP A 312 5.32 -19.85 8.72
N ASP A 313 4.07 -20.28 8.53
CA ASP A 313 3.42 -20.39 7.22
C ASP A 313 3.32 -19.02 6.51
N LEU A 314 3.01 -17.97 7.27
CA LEU A 314 2.95 -16.59 6.79
C LEU A 314 4.33 -15.92 6.69
N GLN A 315 5.39 -16.57 7.20
CA GLN A 315 6.77 -16.07 7.19
C GLN A 315 6.91 -14.73 7.92
N LEU A 316 6.26 -14.62 9.07
CA LEU A 316 6.31 -13.40 9.88
C LEU A 316 7.61 -13.41 10.70
N ASN A 317 8.51 -12.48 10.38
CA ASN A 317 9.73 -12.27 11.17
C ASN A 317 9.37 -11.63 12.52
N LEU A 318 9.26 -12.46 13.56
CA LEU A 318 8.98 -12.05 14.93
C LEU A 318 10.16 -12.38 15.84
N ASP A 319 10.62 -11.40 16.63
CA ASP A 319 11.70 -11.63 17.61
C ASP A 319 11.27 -12.55 18.76
N LYS A 320 9.96 -12.58 19.07
CA LYS A 320 9.36 -13.35 20.15
C LYS A 320 7.98 -13.84 19.74
N LEU A 321 7.61 -15.05 20.17
CA LEU A 321 6.37 -15.73 19.79
C LEU A 321 5.16 -15.45 20.71
N GLY A 322 5.28 -14.64 21.76
CA GLY A 322 4.21 -14.45 22.75
C GLY A 322 3.92 -15.69 23.60
N THR A 323 3.42 -15.46 24.82
CA THR A 323 3.16 -16.49 25.84
C THR A 323 1.69 -16.91 25.90
N THR A 324 0.77 -15.98 25.63
CA THR A 324 -0.68 -16.22 25.58
C THR A 324 -1.18 -16.41 24.16
N LEU A 325 -2.43 -16.85 24.01
CA LEU A 325 -3.07 -17.01 22.70
C LEU A 325 -3.35 -15.63 22.08
N GLU A 326 -3.77 -14.69 22.92
CA GLU A 326 -4.08 -13.31 22.57
C GLU A 326 -2.82 -12.56 22.12
N GLU A 327 -1.71 -12.70 22.84
CA GLU A 327 -0.41 -12.11 22.44
C GLU A 327 0.04 -12.62 21.07
N ARG A 328 -0.13 -13.92 20.79
CA ARG A 328 0.20 -14.49 19.46
C ARG A 328 -0.67 -13.92 18.35
N CYS A 329 -1.97 -13.79 18.61
CA CYS A 329 -2.91 -13.18 17.68
C CYS A 329 -2.53 -11.73 17.38
N GLU A 330 -2.22 -10.93 18.41
CA GLU A 330 -1.81 -9.54 18.26
C GLU A 330 -0.50 -9.41 17.47
N LEU A 331 0.47 -10.30 17.70
CA LEU A 331 1.72 -10.31 16.95
C LEU A 331 1.50 -10.59 15.45
N ILE A 332 0.60 -11.51 15.10
CA ILE A 332 0.24 -11.80 13.69
C ILE A 332 -0.38 -10.55 13.05
N ILE A 333 -1.39 -9.96 13.70
CA ILE A 333 -2.10 -8.78 13.22
C ILE A 333 -1.14 -7.60 13.03
N ASN A 334 -0.30 -7.32 14.04
CA ASN A 334 0.64 -6.21 14.00
C ASN A 334 1.72 -6.41 12.93
N SER A 335 2.21 -7.65 12.75
CA SER A 335 3.21 -7.95 11.71
C SER A 335 2.65 -7.72 10.31
N LEU A 336 1.41 -8.13 10.04
CA LEU A 336 0.75 -7.89 8.76
C LEU A 336 0.48 -6.40 8.53
N ASN A 337 -0.01 -5.66 9.53
CA ASN A 337 -0.25 -4.21 9.40
C ASN A 337 1.01 -3.38 9.16
N THR A 338 2.20 -3.93 9.43
CA THR A 338 3.49 -3.26 9.26
C THR A 338 4.36 -3.90 8.18
N SER A 339 3.86 -4.88 7.43
CA SER A 339 4.68 -5.65 6.47
C SER A 339 4.95 -4.92 5.15
N THR A 340 4.08 -4.01 4.72
CA THR A 340 4.10 -3.40 3.37
C THR A 340 5.47 -2.85 2.97
N GLU A 341 6.11 -2.04 3.82
CA GLU A 341 7.41 -1.42 3.50
C GLU A 341 8.51 -2.48 3.37
N ARG A 342 8.55 -3.45 4.30
CA ARG A 342 9.47 -4.58 4.24
C ARG A 342 9.26 -5.39 2.96
N GLU A 343 8.02 -5.64 2.58
CA GLU A 343 7.68 -6.42 1.39
C GLU A 343 8.05 -5.73 0.09
N PHE A 344 7.88 -4.41 0.01
CA PHE A 344 8.40 -3.63 -1.12
C PHE A 344 9.93 -3.60 -1.17
N ASN A 345 10.61 -3.75 -0.04
CA ASN A 345 12.07 -3.77 0.01
C ASN A 345 12.68 -5.15 -0.30
N ILE A 346 11.86 -6.20 -0.50
CA ILE A 346 12.35 -7.54 -0.87
C ILE A 346 12.79 -7.58 -2.35
N LEU A 347 12.16 -6.78 -3.20
CA LEU A 347 12.51 -6.64 -4.61
C LEU A 347 12.82 -5.19 -4.91
N SER A 348 13.86 -4.93 -5.70
CA SER A 348 14.01 -3.62 -6.35
C SER A 348 12.80 -3.31 -7.23
N ALA A 349 12.60 -2.05 -7.62
CA ALA A 349 11.53 -1.72 -8.56
C ALA A 349 11.61 -2.52 -9.87
N ALA A 350 12.84 -2.76 -10.36
CA ALA A 350 13.10 -3.60 -11.52
C ALA A 350 12.78 -5.09 -11.28
N GLY A 351 13.08 -5.61 -10.09
CA GLY A 351 12.75 -6.97 -9.69
C GLY A 351 11.23 -7.20 -9.61
N TYR A 352 10.49 -6.22 -9.08
CA TYR A 352 9.03 -6.28 -9.05
C TYR A 352 8.43 -6.22 -10.47
N LYS A 353 8.94 -5.33 -11.33
CA LYS A 353 8.53 -5.27 -12.74
C LYS A 353 8.77 -6.60 -13.47
N SER A 354 9.94 -7.20 -13.30
CA SER A 354 10.26 -8.49 -13.92
C SER A 354 9.36 -9.62 -13.41
N LEU A 355 9.04 -9.63 -12.11
CA LEU A 355 8.07 -10.56 -11.54
C LEU A 355 6.69 -10.35 -12.17
N TYR A 356 6.21 -9.10 -12.25
CA TYR A 356 4.90 -8.79 -12.80
C TYR A 356 4.77 -9.24 -14.27
N GLU A 357 5.76 -8.95 -15.11
CA GLU A 357 5.79 -9.39 -16.51
C GLU A 357 5.77 -10.92 -16.63
N ALA A 358 6.51 -11.62 -15.76
CA ALA A 358 6.48 -13.09 -15.74
C ALA A 358 5.11 -13.63 -15.29
N LEU A 359 4.47 -12.98 -14.33
CA LEU A 359 3.11 -13.33 -13.93
C LEU A 359 2.12 -13.14 -15.08
N GLU A 360 2.22 -12.05 -15.84
CA GLU A 360 1.35 -11.83 -17.01
C GLU A 360 1.53 -12.90 -18.09
N GLN A 361 2.77 -13.37 -18.29
CA GLN A 361 3.07 -14.43 -19.25
C GLN A 361 2.55 -15.81 -18.81
N HIS A 362 2.62 -16.11 -17.51
CA HIS A 362 2.32 -17.44 -16.99
C HIS A 362 0.93 -17.60 -16.37
N VAL A 363 0.24 -16.50 -16.03
CA VAL A 363 -1.09 -16.51 -15.42
C VAL A 363 -2.10 -15.89 -16.37
N SER A 364 -2.95 -16.74 -16.96
CA SER A 364 -4.01 -16.31 -17.86
C SER A 364 -4.99 -15.34 -17.18
N GLY A 365 -5.17 -14.16 -17.75
CA GLY A 365 -6.11 -13.16 -17.24
C GLY A 365 -5.68 -12.52 -15.92
N LEU A 366 -4.38 -12.44 -15.63
CA LEU A 366 -3.85 -11.81 -14.40
C LEU A 366 -4.47 -10.43 -14.15
N THR A 367 -4.47 -9.53 -15.15
CA THR A 367 -5.02 -8.17 -15.03
C THR A 367 -6.50 -8.17 -14.67
N LYS A 368 -7.27 -9.13 -15.19
CA LYS A 368 -8.69 -9.28 -14.84
C LYS A 368 -8.85 -9.69 -13.37
N LYS A 369 -8.07 -10.68 -12.92
CA LYS A 369 -8.06 -11.11 -11.52
C LYS A 369 -7.67 -9.96 -10.57
N LEU A 370 -6.66 -9.18 -10.92
CA LEU A 370 -6.24 -8.01 -10.14
C LEU A 370 -7.36 -6.97 -10.02
N ARG A 371 -8.08 -6.71 -11.12
CA ARG A 371 -9.22 -5.78 -11.11
C ARG A 371 -10.36 -6.26 -10.24
N GLU A 372 -10.69 -7.54 -10.31
CA GLU A 372 -11.75 -8.15 -9.49
C GLU A 372 -11.37 -8.17 -8.00
N GLU A 373 -10.15 -8.60 -7.65
CA GLU A 373 -9.72 -8.73 -6.25
C GLU A 373 -9.53 -7.38 -5.56
N PHE A 374 -8.91 -6.41 -6.24
CA PHE A 374 -8.57 -5.12 -5.64
C PHE A 374 -9.55 -4.01 -6.03
N GLU A 375 -10.68 -4.32 -6.66
CA GLU A 375 -11.67 -3.35 -7.14
C GLU A 375 -11.05 -2.26 -8.04
N LEU A 376 -10.14 -2.65 -8.94
CA LEU A 376 -9.48 -1.70 -9.84
C LEU A 376 -10.37 -1.38 -11.04
N GLU A 377 -10.39 -0.12 -11.43
CA GLU A 377 -11.19 0.37 -12.54
C GLU A 377 -10.82 -0.30 -13.88
N GLU A 378 -11.83 -0.72 -14.66
CA GLU A 378 -11.64 -1.55 -15.86
C GLU A 378 -10.75 -0.91 -16.93
N ASN A 379 -10.88 0.41 -17.12
CA ASN A 379 -10.16 1.16 -18.16
C ASN A 379 -8.79 1.66 -17.70
N LEU A 380 -8.40 1.36 -16.47
CA LEU A 380 -7.14 1.78 -15.91
C LEU A 380 -6.03 0.79 -16.30
N GLU A 381 -4.89 1.33 -16.74
CA GLU A 381 -3.67 0.56 -16.93
C GLU A 381 -3.15 0.09 -15.57
N VAL A 382 -2.88 -1.21 -15.46
CA VAL A 382 -2.39 -1.83 -14.23
C VAL A 382 -0.92 -2.14 -14.45
N ASP A 383 -0.05 -1.41 -13.78
CA ASP A 383 1.39 -1.61 -13.81
C ASP A 383 1.98 -1.55 -12.39
N VAL A 384 3.28 -1.84 -12.28
CA VAL A 384 3.96 -1.92 -10.98
C VAL A 384 3.92 -0.60 -10.20
N GLU A 385 3.98 0.53 -10.88
CA GLU A 385 3.89 1.83 -10.24
C GLU A 385 2.51 2.07 -9.65
N ARG A 386 1.46 1.74 -10.41
CA ARG A 386 0.10 1.83 -9.91
C ARG A 386 -0.14 0.89 -8.73
N LEU A 387 0.35 -0.35 -8.81
CA LEU A 387 0.26 -1.31 -7.72
C LEU A 387 0.99 -0.80 -6.47
N ARG A 388 2.17 -0.20 -6.62
CA ARG A 388 2.90 0.45 -5.52
C ARG A 388 2.14 1.64 -4.94
N ALA A 389 1.54 2.48 -5.80
CA ALA A 389 0.72 3.61 -5.38
C ALA A 389 -0.53 3.16 -4.59
N LEU A 390 -1.03 1.95 -4.85
CA LEU A 390 -2.13 1.31 -4.10
C LEU A 390 -1.65 0.46 -2.93
N SER A 391 -0.34 0.49 -2.61
CA SER A 391 0.25 -0.33 -1.55
C SER A 391 0.07 -1.84 -1.76
N ILE A 392 -0.07 -2.31 -3.00
CA ILE A 392 -0.17 -3.72 -3.38
C ILE A 392 1.24 -4.28 -3.63
N THR A 393 1.64 -5.23 -2.80
CA THR A 393 2.99 -5.82 -2.79
C THR A 393 3.07 -7.05 -3.71
N PRO A 394 4.28 -7.52 -4.06
CA PRO A 394 4.46 -8.81 -4.73
C PRO A 394 3.76 -9.98 -4.03
N TYR A 395 3.74 -9.97 -2.69
CA TYR A 395 3.07 -11.01 -1.91
C TYR A 395 1.56 -10.95 -2.10
N ASP A 396 0.98 -9.76 -2.10
CA ASP A 396 -0.47 -9.58 -2.28
C ASP A 396 -0.94 -10.17 -3.62
N ILE A 397 -0.19 -9.95 -4.71
CA ILE A 397 -0.50 -10.56 -6.02
C ILE A 397 -0.43 -12.09 -5.97
N LEU A 398 0.57 -12.65 -5.28
CA LEU A 398 0.71 -14.11 -5.16
C LEU A 398 -0.34 -14.73 -4.23
N TYR A 399 -0.86 -13.99 -3.25
CA TYR A 399 -1.91 -14.47 -2.34
C TYR A 399 -3.32 -14.32 -2.94
N MET A 400 -3.53 -13.39 -3.87
CA MET A 400 -4.72 -13.37 -4.73
C MET A 400 -4.89 -14.73 -5.45
N LEU A 401 -3.79 -15.27 -5.99
CA LEU A 401 -3.79 -16.58 -6.63
C LEU A 401 -4.08 -17.71 -5.63
N THR A 402 -4.86 -18.69 -6.08
CA THR A 402 -5.12 -19.92 -5.33
C THR A 402 -3.82 -20.70 -5.10
N ASN A 403 -3.82 -21.56 -4.07
CA ASN A 403 -2.64 -22.37 -3.76
C ASN A 403 -2.23 -23.29 -4.92
N ASP A 404 -3.17 -23.73 -5.76
CA ASP A 404 -2.87 -24.59 -6.90
C ASP A 404 -2.41 -23.81 -8.14
N GLU A 405 -2.91 -22.58 -8.34
CA GLU A 405 -2.36 -21.65 -9.34
C GLU A 405 -0.90 -21.31 -9.03
N VAL A 406 -0.57 -21.01 -7.77
CA VAL A 406 0.81 -20.70 -7.37
C VAL A 406 1.74 -21.91 -7.57
N LYS A 407 1.28 -23.12 -7.27
CA LYS A 407 2.07 -24.34 -7.56
C LYS A 407 2.30 -24.50 -9.06
N SER A 408 1.26 -24.29 -9.86
CA SER A 408 1.34 -24.39 -11.32
C SER A 408 2.28 -23.34 -11.91
N LEU A 409 2.21 -22.11 -11.40
CA LEU A 409 3.10 -21.00 -11.73
C LEU A 409 4.56 -21.32 -11.41
N LYS A 410 4.84 -21.81 -10.20
CA LYS A 410 6.19 -22.24 -9.82
C LYS A 410 6.75 -23.28 -10.79
N THR A 411 5.92 -24.23 -11.23
CA THR A 411 6.30 -25.25 -12.21
C THR A 411 6.52 -24.67 -13.60
N SER A 412 5.66 -23.77 -14.08
CA SER A 412 5.79 -23.14 -15.40
C SER A 412 7.04 -22.25 -15.50
N MET A 413 7.46 -21.65 -14.38
CA MET A 413 8.70 -20.88 -14.25
C MET A 413 9.95 -21.74 -14.02
N ALA A 414 9.82 -23.07 -14.07
CA ALA A 414 10.90 -24.03 -13.85
C ALA A 414 11.62 -23.89 -12.48
N ILE A 415 10.92 -23.41 -11.44
CA ILE A 415 11.48 -23.26 -10.10
C ILE A 415 11.37 -24.61 -9.35
N THR A 416 12.48 -25.34 -9.26
CA THR A 416 12.52 -26.72 -8.76
C THR A 416 12.80 -26.87 -7.25
N ARG A 417 13.18 -25.78 -6.56
CA ARG A 417 13.51 -25.79 -5.13
C ARG A 417 12.32 -26.25 -4.28
N ARG A 418 12.58 -26.98 -3.19
CA ARG A 418 11.55 -27.33 -2.19
C ARG A 418 11.40 -26.20 -1.17
N GLY A 419 10.18 -26.01 -0.66
CA GLY A 419 9.83 -24.91 0.24
C GLY A 419 8.51 -24.25 -0.16
N ASP A 420 8.18 -23.15 0.50
CA ASP A 420 6.99 -22.36 0.19
C ASP A 420 7.05 -21.83 -1.25
N ALA A 421 5.96 -22.02 -1.99
CA ALA A 421 5.95 -21.70 -3.41
C ALA A 421 5.99 -20.19 -3.68
N ARG A 422 5.31 -19.39 -2.85
CA ARG A 422 5.25 -17.92 -3.03
C ARG A 422 6.61 -17.31 -2.74
N GLN A 423 7.24 -17.72 -1.65
CA GLN A 423 8.60 -17.30 -1.29
C GLN A 423 9.60 -17.64 -2.40
N LEU A 424 9.60 -18.89 -2.87
CA LEU A 424 10.55 -19.32 -3.89
C LEU A 424 10.39 -18.56 -5.22
N ILE A 425 9.16 -18.17 -5.57
CA ILE A 425 8.90 -17.31 -6.73
C ILE A 425 9.57 -15.95 -6.49
N ILE A 426 9.27 -15.27 -5.38
CA ILE A 426 9.83 -13.94 -5.07
C ILE A 426 11.37 -13.97 -5.02
N GLU A 427 11.94 -14.95 -4.31
CA GLU A 427 13.40 -15.13 -4.20
C GLU A 427 14.07 -15.33 -5.56
N SER A 428 13.40 -15.95 -6.53
CA SER A 428 13.98 -16.14 -7.87
C SER A 428 14.27 -14.82 -8.58
N PHE A 429 13.44 -13.79 -8.35
CA PHE A 429 13.62 -12.45 -8.93
C PHE A 429 14.58 -11.57 -8.12
N ALA A 430 14.58 -11.71 -6.79
CA ALA A 430 15.58 -11.05 -5.93
C ALA A 430 16.99 -11.50 -6.33
N ASN A 431 17.21 -12.81 -6.40
CA ASN A 431 18.49 -13.40 -6.79
C ASN A 431 18.92 -13.01 -8.22
N ALA A 432 17.97 -12.86 -9.15
CA ALA A 432 18.27 -12.44 -10.52
C ALA A 432 18.80 -10.99 -10.55
N THR A 433 18.18 -10.10 -9.76
CA THR A 433 18.65 -8.72 -9.59
C THR A 433 20.03 -8.68 -8.95
N ASP A 434 20.24 -9.44 -7.87
CA ASP A 434 21.53 -9.49 -7.17
C ASP A 434 22.66 -9.97 -8.09
N LYS A 435 22.42 -11.01 -8.91
CA LYS A 435 23.39 -11.48 -9.90
C LYS A 435 23.76 -10.41 -10.92
N LEU A 436 22.81 -9.56 -11.32
CA LEU A 436 23.06 -8.46 -12.22
C LEU A 436 23.87 -7.35 -11.55
N ILE A 437 23.61 -7.05 -10.28
CA ILE A 437 24.41 -6.12 -9.48
C ILE A 437 25.85 -6.65 -9.30
N GLU A 438 26.02 -7.95 -9.04
CA GLU A 438 27.33 -8.59 -8.95
C GLU A 438 28.12 -8.48 -10.27
N ASN A 439 27.42 -8.53 -11.41
CA ASN A 439 28.01 -8.44 -12.75
C ASN A 439 27.81 -7.06 -13.40
N TYR A 440 27.57 -6.01 -12.60
CA TYR A 440 27.19 -4.69 -13.09
C TYR A 440 28.20 -4.06 -14.05
N ASP A 441 29.50 -4.27 -13.83
CA ASP A 441 30.56 -3.80 -14.74
C ASP A 441 30.49 -4.51 -16.11
N ALA A 442 30.25 -5.82 -16.12
CA ALA A 442 30.07 -6.59 -17.36
C ALA A 442 28.79 -6.16 -18.10
N LEU A 443 27.73 -5.86 -17.36
CA LEU A 443 26.48 -5.32 -17.90
C LEU A 443 26.72 -3.95 -18.57
N ALA A 444 27.42 -3.05 -17.89
CA ALA A 444 27.77 -1.73 -18.41
C ALA A 444 28.58 -1.83 -19.72
N LYS A 445 29.53 -2.77 -19.77
CA LYS A 445 30.41 -3.02 -20.93
C LYS A 445 29.75 -3.83 -22.05
N ARG A 446 28.49 -4.23 -21.88
CA ARG A 446 27.77 -5.13 -22.81
C ARG A 446 28.54 -6.44 -23.06
N ASP A 447 29.26 -6.93 -22.05
CA ASP A 447 30.07 -8.15 -22.13
C ASP A 447 29.19 -9.39 -21.96
N LEU A 448 28.51 -9.76 -23.05
CA LEU A 448 27.64 -10.92 -23.12
C LEU A 448 28.36 -12.24 -22.81
N ALA A 449 29.67 -12.34 -23.08
CA ALA A 449 30.43 -13.55 -22.81
C ALA A 449 30.59 -13.75 -21.29
N THR A 450 30.95 -12.70 -20.57
CA THR A 450 31.05 -12.73 -19.10
C THR A 450 29.68 -12.91 -18.46
N LEU A 451 28.63 -12.25 -18.95
CA LEU A 451 27.26 -12.43 -18.44
C LEU A 451 26.78 -13.89 -18.59
N LYS A 452 26.94 -14.48 -19.79
CA LYS A 452 26.57 -15.90 -20.02
C LYS A 452 27.37 -16.86 -19.15
N LYS A 453 28.66 -16.59 -18.93
CA LYS A 453 29.51 -17.39 -18.03
C LYS A 453 28.99 -17.40 -16.58
N HIS A 454 28.34 -16.33 -16.15
CA HIS A 454 27.72 -16.23 -14.82
C HIS A 454 26.23 -16.64 -14.84
N ASN A 455 25.77 -17.35 -15.88
CA ASN A 455 24.39 -17.78 -16.07
C ASN A 455 23.38 -16.62 -16.09
N ILE A 456 23.77 -15.50 -16.69
CA ILE A 456 22.90 -14.36 -16.98
C ILE A 456 22.63 -14.38 -18.49
N ASP A 457 21.41 -14.73 -18.88
CA ASP A 457 20.98 -14.74 -20.28
C ASP A 457 20.11 -13.50 -20.54
N ILE A 458 20.66 -12.55 -21.31
CA ILE A 458 20.01 -11.28 -21.67
C ILE A 458 20.21 -11.07 -23.16
N ALA A 459 19.14 -10.69 -23.86
CA ALA A 459 19.22 -10.34 -25.27
C ALA A 459 20.05 -9.06 -25.46
N GLU A 460 20.85 -8.98 -26.52
CA GLU A 460 21.72 -7.82 -26.75
C GLU A 460 20.96 -6.49 -26.81
N ALA A 461 19.74 -6.52 -27.36
CA ALA A 461 18.86 -5.35 -27.46
C ALA A 461 18.42 -4.83 -26.08
N GLU A 462 18.36 -5.70 -25.07
CA GLU A 462 17.83 -5.39 -23.74
C GLU A 462 18.91 -4.92 -22.75
N ILE A 463 20.19 -5.05 -23.09
CA ILE A 463 21.30 -4.71 -22.17
C ILE A 463 21.21 -3.25 -21.69
N GLY A 464 20.88 -2.31 -22.57
CA GLY A 464 20.77 -0.89 -22.21
C GLY A 464 19.70 -0.67 -21.13
N VAL A 465 18.50 -1.18 -21.40
CA VAL A 465 17.36 -1.12 -20.47
C VAL A 465 17.68 -1.84 -19.16
N LYS A 466 18.31 -3.02 -19.22
CA LYS A 466 18.72 -3.75 -18.01
C LYS A 466 19.79 -3.01 -17.21
N PHE A 467 20.71 -2.30 -17.87
CA PHE A 467 21.68 -1.47 -17.18
C PHE A 467 21.02 -0.30 -16.44
N GLU A 468 20.06 0.38 -17.07
CA GLU A 468 19.25 1.43 -16.44
C GLU A 468 18.49 0.87 -15.21
N GLU A 469 17.80 -0.26 -15.38
CA GLU A 469 17.04 -0.94 -14.32
C GLU A 469 17.92 -1.33 -13.12
N VAL A 470 19.10 -1.88 -13.36
CA VAL A 470 20.05 -2.26 -12.30
C VAL A 470 20.68 -1.02 -11.65
N THR A 471 20.91 0.06 -12.41
CA THR A 471 21.39 1.34 -11.86
C THR A 471 20.39 1.90 -10.85
N LYS A 472 19.09 1.88 -11.18
CA LYS A 472 18.00 2.28 -10.26
C LYS A 472 18.00 1.42 -9.01
N ALA A 473 18.06 0.10 -9.16
CA ALA A 473 18.11 -0.83 -8.04
C ALA A 473 19.28 -0.53 -7.09
N ILE A 474 20.47 -0.20 -7.62
CA ILE A 474 21.62 0.19 -6.79
C ILE A 474 21.34 1.49 -6.04
N PHE A 475 20.70 2.49 -6.65
CA PHE A 475 20.35 3.73 -5.96
C PHE A 475 19.30 3.52 -4.86
N GLU A 476 18.29 2.69 -5.11
CA GLU A 476 17.30 2.29 -4.10
C GLU A 476 17.98 1.58 -2.91
N GLU A 477 18.90 0.65 -3.18
CA GLU A 477 19.67 -0.05 -2.14
C GLU A 477 20.59 0.90 -1.33
N LEU A 478 21.05 1.98 -1.94
CA LEU A 478 21.80 3.06 -1.25
C LEU A 478 20.88 3.97 -0.40
N GLY A 479 19.57 3.70 -0.37
CA GLY A 479 18.59 4.48 0.37
C GLY A 479 18.18 5.78 -0.31
N LEU A 480 18.36 5.89 -1.63
CA LEU A 480 17.92 7.04 -2.41
C LEU A 480 16.48 6.88 -2.89
N ASP A 481 15.75 7.99 -2.96
CA ASP A 481 14.36 8.03 -3.44
C ASP A 481 14.34 8.16 -4.96
N VAL A 482 14.24 7.01 -5.65
CA VAL A 482 14.09 6.97 -7.12
C VAL A 482 12.62 7.22 -7.48
N ASP A 483 12.32 8.44 -7.92
CA ASP A 483 10.96 8.95 -8.11
C ASP A 483 10.47 8.68 -9.55
N GLU A 484 9.98 7.46 -9.76
CA GLU A 484 9.42 7.04 -11.05
C GLU A 484 8.13 7.80 -11.42
N ASP A 485 7.30 8.17 -10.43
CA ASP A 485 6.06 8.93 -10.64
C ASP A 485 6.37 10.30 -11.25
N LEU A 486 7.31 11.03 -10.64
CA LEU A 486 7.76 12.33 -11.13
C LEU A 486 8.46 12.16 -12.49
N ARG A 487 9.32 11.14 -12.65
CA ARG A 487 10.00 10.84 -13.92
C ARG A 487 8.99 10.66 -15.06
N ARG A 488 7.95 9.87 -14.87
CA ARG A 488 6.91 9.67 -15.90
C ARG A 488 6.10 10.93 -16.18
N SER A 489 5.77 11.70 -15.15
CA SER A 489 5.03 12.96 -15.33
C SER A 489 5.80 14.00 -16.15
N ILE A 490 7.14 13.98 -16.07
CA ILE A 490 8.05 14.86 -16.80
C ILE A 490 8.39 14.28 -18.19
N ASN A 491 8.45 12.96 -18.32
CA ASN A 491 8.82 12.31 -19.58
C ASN A 491 7.76 12.52 -20.68
N THR A 492 8.22 12.64 -21.92
CA THR A 492 7.35 12.67 -23.10
C THR A 492 7.80 11.61 -24.10
N ALA A 493 7.07 11.46 -25.20
CA ALA A 493 7.45 10.55 -26.29
C ALA A 493 8.82 10.87 -26.92
N LYS A 494 9.34 12.09 -26.73
CA LYS A 494 10.63 12.53 -27.31
C LYS A 494 11.76 12.61 -26.29
N ASP A 495 11.44 12.95 -25.05
CA ASP A 495 12.45 13.26 -24.03
C ASP A 495 12.15 12.40 -22.80
N GLN A 496 12.99 11.40 -22.58
CA GLN A 496 12.83 10.39 -21.53
C GLN A 496 14.10 10.33 -20.68
N ALA A 497 14.03 10.89 -19.47
CA ALA A 497 15.08 10.67 -18.48
C ALA A 497 15.07 9.21 -18.05
N ASP A 498 16.26 8.63 -17.93
CA ASP A 498 16.43 7.24 -17.51
C ASP A 498 16.03 7.11 -16.03
N ILE A 499 16.55 8.00 -15.17
CA ILE A 499 16.42 7.95 -13.71
C ILE A 499 16.12 9.36 -13.17
N LEU A 500 15.26 9.47 -12.17
CA LEU A 500 15.05 10.69 -11.40
C LEU A 500 15.16 10.38 -9.91
N ILE A 501 15.97 11.14 -9.18
CA ILE A 501 16.18 10.94 -7.74
C ILE A 501 15.71 12.20 -7.01
N SER A 502 14.77 12.04 -6.08
CA SER A 502 14.25 13.12 -5.26
C SER A 502 15.20 13.38 -4.07
N LEU A 503 15.69 14.62 -3.95
CA LEU A 503 16.52 15.07 -2.83
C LEU A 503 15.70 15.78 -1.75
N SER A 504 14.69 16.52 -2.20
CA SER A 504 13.71 17.25 -1.40
C SER A 504 12.42 17.37 -2.22
N GLU A 505 11.42 18.10 -1.72
CA GLU A 505 10.20 18.35 -2.49
C GLU A 505 10.48 19.08 -3.80
N ASP A 506 11.44 19.99 -3.82
CA ASP A 506 11.74 20.80 -5.01
C ASP A 506 13.01 20.37 -5.72
N ASP A 507 13.92 19.66 -5.05
CA ASP A 507 15.23 19.31 -5.59
C ASP A 507 15.30 17.90 -6.16
N VAL A 508 15.82 17.77 -7.38
CA VAL A 508 16.02 16.47 -8.04
C VAL A 508 17.43 16.31 -8.59
N ILE A 509 17.89 15.06 -8.66
CA ILE A 509 19.01 14.64 -9.52
C ILE A 509 18.44 13.92 -10.73
N ILE A 510 18.89 14.30 -11.92
CA ILE A 510 18.56 13.59 -13.16
C ILE A 510 19.67 12.59 -13.42
N GLY A 511 19.35 11.31 -13.50
CA GLY A 511 20.30 10.24 -13.81
C GLY A 511 20.20 9.78 -15.26
N GLU A 512 21.34 9.58 -15.90
CA GLU A 512 21.46 9.04 -17.27
C GLU A 512 22.42 7.84 -17.26
N ALA A 513 22.00 6.69 -17.78
CA ALA A 513 22.80 5.47 -17.77
C ALA A 513 23.18 5.08 -19.20
N LYS A 514 24.50 4.96 -19.46
CA LYS A 514 25.04 4.65 -20.80
C LYS A 514 25.89 3.39 -20.77
N THR A 515 25.69 2.55 -21.78
CA THR A 515 26.50 1.33 -22.00
C THR A 515 27.42 1.53 -23.21
N CYS A 516 28.59 0.89 -23.21
CA CYS A 516 29.49 0.86 -24.38
C CYS A 516 30.17 -0.52 -24.49
N LYS A 517 30.37 -1.01 -25.73
CA LYS A 517 31.00 -2.34 -25.96
C LYS A 517 32.51 -2.35 -25.74
N SER A 518 33.18 -1.24 -26.07
CA SER A 518 34.64 -1.14 -26.03
C SER A 518 35.09 0.31 -26.00
N GLY A 519 36.13 0.58 -25.23
CA GLY A 519 36.69 1.92 -25.07
C GLY A 519 35.81 2.82 -24.20
N ASP A 520 36.22 4.08 -24.09
CA ASP A 520 35.57 5.03 -23.21
C ASP A 520 34.32 5.66 -23.84
N PHE A 521 33.36 6.04 -23.00
CA PHE A 521 32.22 6.82 -23.44
C PHE A 521 32.67 8.26 -23.80
N ALA A 522 32.52 8.62 -25.07
CA ALA A 522 33.04 9.87 -25.65
C ALA A 522 31.97 10.79 -26.28
N LYS A 523 30.69 10.40 -26.26
CA LYS A 523 29.62 11.14 -26.97
C LYS A 523 29.05 12.29 -26.13
N TYR A 524 29.87 13.28 -25.80
CA TYR A 524 29.47 14.41 -24.93
C TYR A 524 28.36 15.25 -25.54
N SER A 525 28.50 15.71 -26.79
CA SER A 525 27.58 16.66 -27.42
C SER A 525 26.13 16.18 -27.47
N THR A 526 25.92 14.89 -27.74
CA THR A 526 24.57 14.30 -27.80
C THR A 526 23.99 14.16 -26.39
N THR A 527 24.80 13.68 -25.44
CA THR A 527 24.37 13.47 -24.05
C THR A 527 24.07 14.81 -23.37
N SER A 528 24.91 15.83 -23.55
CA SER A 528 24.71 17.19 -23.01
C SER A 528 23.40 17.80 -23.52
N ARG A 529 23.09 17.71 -24.83
CA ARG A 529 21.80 18.19 -25.36
C ARG A 529 20.60 17.49 -24.73
N GLN A 530 20.71 16.18 -24.53
CA GLN A 530 19.66 15.35 -23.94
C GLN A 530 19.40 15.75 -22.48
N VAL A 531 20.44 15.79 -21.64
CA VAL A 531 20.29 16.12 -20.22
C VAL A 531 19.87 17.58 -19.99
N LYS A 532 20.27 18.50 -20.87
CA LYS A 532 19.81 19.90 -20.85
C LYS A 532 18.33 20.03 -21.15
N ALA A 533 17.83 19.28 -22.12
CA ALA A 533 16.39 19.24 -22.41
C ALA A 533 15.60 18.74 -21.20
N TYR A 534 16.12 17.75 -20.49
CA TYR A 534 15.50 17.19 -19.29
C TYR A 534 15.53 18.17 -18.12
N ALA A 535 16.66 18.84 -17.92
CA ALA A 535 16.81 19.81 -16.85
C ALA A 535 15.82 20.98 -17.01
N ASN A 536 15.77 21.58 -18.20
CA ASN A 536 14.82 22.64 -18.52
C ASN A 536 13.36 22.22 -18.32
N ARG A 537 13.04 20.94 -18.57
CA ARG A 537 11.68 20.45 -18.34
C ARG A 537 11.36 20.28 -16.87
N CYS A 538 12.26 19.70 -16.08
CA CYS A 538 12.10 19.61 -14.63
C CYS A 538 11.83 21.01 -14.03
N GLU A 539 12.60 22.01 -14.48
CA GLU A 539 12.44 23.41 -14.09
C GLU A 539 11.08 23.98 -14.51
N SER A 540 10.62 23.70 -15.73
CA SER A 540 9.28 24.10 -16.19
C SER A 540 8.14 23.46 -15.38
N PHE A 541 8.41 22.32 -14.74
CA PHE A 541 7.49 21.62 -13.85
C PHE A 541 7.58 22.10 -12.39
N GLY A 542 8.39 23.14 -12.12
CA GLY A 542 8.58 23.73 -10.80
C GLY A 542 9.61 23.03 -9.93
N LYS A 543 10.42 22.10 -10.48
CA LYS A 543 11.49 21.41 -9.76
C LYS A 543 12.85 22.04 -10.06
N ARG A 544 13.71 22.19 -9.06
CA ARG A 544 15.11 22.59 -9.22
C ARG A 544 15.99 21.37 -9.48
N VAL A 545 16.79 21.43 -10.53
CA VAL A 545 17.75 20.37 -10.85
C VAL A 545 19.05 20.64 -10.09
N ALA A 546 19.30 19.85 -9.05
CA ALA A 546 20.51 20.01 -8.25
C ALA A 546 21.75 19.53 -9.02
N GLN A 547 21.63 18.41 -9.73
CA GLN A 547 22.72 17.80 -10.48
C GLN A 547 22.19 16.89 -11.59
N VAL A 548 22.93 16.78 -12.69
CA VAL A 548 22.82 15.67 -13.65
C VAL A 548 23.91 14.65 -13.34
N LEU A 549 23.54 13.40 -13.11
CA LEU A 549 24.45 12.30 -12.86
C LEU A 549 24.50 11.35 -14.06
N ILE A 550 25.65 11.25 -14.71
CA ILE A 550 25.85 10.33 -15.84
C ILE A 550 26.65 9.12 -15.36
N ILE A 551 26.13 7.93 -15.64
CA ILE A 551 26.74 6.65 -15.30
C ILE A 551 27.14 5.92 -16.58
N ALA A 552 28.40 5.50 -16.68
CA ALA A 552 28.92 4.74 -17.82
C ALA A 552 30.03 3.78 -17.36
N PRO A 553 30.48 2.81 -18.19
CA PRO A 553 31.61 1.95 -17.84
C PRO A 553 32.87 2.75 -17.49
N THR A 554 33.26 3.63 -18.39
CA THR A 554 34.40 4.56 -18.30
C THR A 554 34.12 5.80 -19.16
N PHE A 555 34.81 6.91 -18.89
CA PHE A 555 34.66 8.17 -19.62
C PHE A 555 35.98 8.58 -20.27
N SER A 556 35.92 9.11 -21.50
CA SER A 556 37.12 9.64 -22.17
C SER A 556 37.56 10.94 -21.50
N THR A 557 38.85 11.27 -21.58
CA THR A 557 39.40 12.54 -21.05
C THR A 557 38.63 13.75 -21.56
N ASP A 558 38.36 13.80 -22.87
CA ASP A 558 37.66 14.89 -23.53
C ASP A 558 36.22 15.03 -23.02
N PHE A 559 35.57 13.91 -22.69
CA PHE A 559 34.23 13.91 -22.10
C PHE A 559 34.25 14.49 -20.68
N VAL A 560 35.23 14.10 -19.87
CA VAL A 560 35.39 14.61 -18.49
C VAL A 560 35.65 16.12 -18.50
N GLU A 561 36.57 16.58 -19.36
CA GLU A 561 36.87 18.01 -19.51
C GLU A 561 35.64 18.79 -19.99
N SER A 562 34.93 18.29 -21.01
CA SER A 562 33.73 18.93 -21.53
C SER A 562 32.62 19.03 -20.48
N ALA A 563 32.43 18.00 -19.66
CA ALA A 563 31.44 17.99 -18.59
C ALA A 563 31.78 18.97 -17.46
N GLN A 564 33.06 19.17 -17.15
CA GLN A 564 33.50 20.14 -16.14
C GLN A 564 33.37 21.59 -16.60
N MET A 565 33.44 21.81 -17.91
CA MET A 565 33.34 23.14 -18.53
C MET A 565 31.90 23.54 -18.87
N ASP A 566 30.89 22.67 -18.65
CA ASP A 566 29.50 23.00 -18.93
C ASP A 566 28.96 24.00 -17.90
N THR A 567 28.57 25.18 -18.40
CA THR A 567 28.08 26.28 -17.56
C THR A 567 26.56 26.29 -17.40
N GLU A 568 25.84 25.48 -18.19
CA GLU A 568 24.38 25.49 -18.19
C GLU A 568 23.82 24.51 -17.16
N VAL A 569 24.47 23.37 -16.97
CA VAL A 569 23.99 22.33 -16.04
C VAL A 569 25.17 21.71 -15.28
N ASN A 570 24.99 21.49 -13.98
CA ASN A 570 26.00 20.81 -13.17
C ASN A 570 26.01 19.31 -13.47
N ILE A 571 27.10 18.80 -14.06
CA ILE A 571 27.23 17.40 -14.47
C ILE A 571 28.23 16.67 -13.56
N SER A 572 27.77 15.59 -12.92
CA SER A 572 28.58 14.59 -12.23
C SER A 572 28.75 13.36 -13.10
N LEU A 573 29.94 12.79 -13.12
CA LEU A 573 30.24 11.55 -13.83
C LEU A 573 30.58 10.46 -12.82
N LEU A 574 29.99 9.27 -12.96
CA LEU A 574 30.29 8.13 -12.10
C LEU A 574 30.50 6.88 -12.94
N GLU A 575 31.65 6.24 -12.80
CA GLU A 575 31.92 4.97 -13.46
C GLU A 575 31.10 3.85 -12.84
N ALA A 576 30.66 2.88 -13.65
CA ALA A 576 29.84 1.76 -13.22
C ALA A 576 30.54 0.94 -12.11
N ALA A 577 31.83 0.68 -12.28
CA ALA A 577 32.65 0.03 -11.25
C ALA A 577 32.74 0.87 -9.96
N GLY A 578 32.77 2.20 -10.10
CA GLY A 578 32.75 3.14 -8.98
C GLY A 578 31.44 3.08 -8.19
N LEU A 579 30.30 3.08 -8.89
CA LEU A 579 28.98 2.94 -8.25
C LEU A 579 28.84 1.59 -7.53
N LYS A 580 29.29 0.50 -8.16
CA LYS A 580 29.30 -0.83 -7.52
C LYS A 580 30.13 -0.83 -6.24
N LYS A 581 31.32 -0.20 -6.26
CA LYS A 581 32.19 -0.09 -5.09
C LYS A 581 31.56 0.70 -3.94
N ILE A 582 30.82 1.77 -4.26
CA ILE A 582 30.06 2.55 -3.28
C ILE A 582 29.01 1.66 -2.60
N LEU A 583 28.27 0.86 -3.38
CA LEU A 583 27.29 -0.08 -2.87
C LEU A 583 27.90 -1.18 -1.99
N GLU A 584 29.02 -1.78 -2.42
CA GLU A 584 29.73 -2.79 -1.61
C GLU A 584 30.19 -2.22 -0.26
N ALA A 585 30.71 -0.99 -0.26
CA ALA A 585 31.08 -0.29 0.98
C ALA A 585 29.87 -0.04 1.88
N PHE A 586 28.73 0.37 1.29
CA PHE A 586 27.46 0.56 1.99
C PHE A 586 26.97 -0.73 2.66
N LYS A 587 26.88 -1.84 1.90
CA LYS A 587 26.43 -3.15 2.40
C LYS A 587 27.36 -3.74 3.47
N SER A 588 28.66 -3.40 3.45
CA SER A 588 29.62 -3.90 4.43
C SER A 588 29.48 -3.27 5.83
N ARG A 589 28.75 -2.16 5.96
CA ARG A 589 28.57 -1.45 7.23
C ARG A 589 27.22 -1.75 7.86
N ARG A 590 27.21 -1.84 9.19
CA ARG A 590 25.98 -2.13 9.96
C ARG A 590 24.98 -0.97 9.95
N ASN A 591 25.48 0.27 10.01
CA ASN A 591 24.71 1.51 9.94
C ASN A 591 25.39 2.46 8.95
N PRO A 592 25.27 2.20 7.64
CA PRO A 592 25.93 3.04 6.64
C PRO A 592 25.30 4.43 6.62
N ASN A 593 26.12 5.47 6.51
CA ASN A 593 25.65 6.85 6.36
C ASN A 593 25.95 7.34 4.95
N PHE A 594 24.99 7.19 4.04
CA PHE A 594 25.08 7.68 2.68
C PHE A 594 24.12 8.84 2.46
N SER A 595 24.60 9.87 1.74
CA SER A 595 23.79 11.02 1.36
C SER A 595 23.92 11.25 -0.13
N ALA A 596 22.81 11.50 -0.80
CA ALA A 596 22.77 11.86 -2.22
C ALA A 596 23.64 13.09 -2.55
N LYS A 597 23.92 13.97 -1.58
CA LYS A 597 24.86 15.11 -1.73
C LYS A 597 26.28 14.67 -2.10
N LEU A 598 26.65 13.43 -1.84
CA LEU A 598 27.95 12.88 -2.28
C LEU A 598 28.02 12.73 -3.81
N LEU A 599 26.86 12.71 -4.48
CA LEU A 599 26.73 12.62 -5.93
C LEU A 599 26.63 13.99 -6.63
N THR A 600 26.57 15.10 -5.88
CA THR A 600 26.37 16.46 -6.43
C THR A 600 27.68 17.23 -6.63
N LYS A 601 28.80 16.55 -6.82
CA LYS A 601 30.09 17.19 -7.13
C LYS A 601 30.35 17.15 -8.63
N GLY A 602 30.56 18.31 -9.25
CA GLY A 602 30.85 18.41 -10.67
C GLY A 602 32.09 17.63 -11.12
N GLY A 603 32.02 17.06 -12.33
CA GLY A 603 33.07 16.26 -12.93
C GLY A 603 33.09 14.80 -12.48
N LEU A 604 34.22 14.12 -12.69
CA LEU A 604 34.38 12.71 -12.35
C LEU A 604 34.45 12.48 -10.84
N LEU A 605 33.44 11.77 -10.32
CA LEU A 605 33.32 11.43 -8.92
C LEU A 605 34.38 10.41 -8.50
N LYS A 606 35.07 10.70 -7.41
CA LYS A 606 36.07 9.80 -6.82
C LYS A 606 35.37 8.77 -5.92
N ALA A 607 34.92 7.66 -6.52
CA ALA A 607 34.21 6.59 -5.82
C ALA A 607 34.95 6.09 -4.56
N ASP A 608 36.28 6.01 -4.59
CA ASP A 608 37.11 5.62 -3.45
C ASP A 608 36.99 6.54 -2.24
N LEU A 609 36.80 7.84 -2.46
CA LEU A 609 36.60 8.80 -1.38
C LEU A 609 35.20 8.67 -0.81
N ILE A 610 34.19 8.50 -1.68
CA ILE A 610 32.80 8.32 -1.29
C ILE A 610 32.64 7.05 -0.45
N ALA A 611 33.21 5.92 -0.92
CA ALA A 611 33.19 4.64 -0.23
C ALA A 611 33.88 4.66 1.14
N LYS A 612 34.89 5.52 1.34
CA LYS A 612 35.54 5.71 2.64
C LYS A 612 34.69 6.52 3.63
N THR A 613 33.88 7.44 3.11
CA THR A 613 33.03 8.34 3.91
C THR A 613 31.69 7.75 4.33
N ILE A 614 31.13 6.82 3.55
CA ILE A 614 30.10 5.88 4.03
C ILE A 614 30.69 5.12 5.19
#